data_AF-A0A6V8K195-F1
#
_entry.id   AF-A0A6V8K195-F1
#
_cell.length_a   1.000
_cell.length_b   1.000
_cell.length_c   1.000
_cell.angle_alpha   90.00
_cell.angle_beta   90.00
_cell.angle_gamma   90.00
#
_symmetry.space_group_name_H-M   'P 1'
#
loop_
_entity.id
_entity.type
_entity.pdbx_description
1 polymer ?
#
loop_
_entity_poly.entity_id
_entity_poly.type
_entity_poly.pdbx_seq_one_letter_code
_entity_poly.pdbx_strand_id
1 'polypeptide(L)'
;MRALVRSIADEHNVVVLVPSKRQAEVWAPEANLTVSKADDITAAVARLTRGRVGLVVIINRYDGIDLPDEACRLLVIDSLPFAYNGLERREAVALRDSDAMVTRQLQRLEQGMGRGVRSRDDRCVVLLLGEQLIQLLSHPAYSDRLSGATHAQLDVSRVVASRLEGKTAEELRPVIAQVIGNDVGFRKLTRQKLTGVTYSPASVSETAAHLRSAYNHAVAGRPREAAGQAQTAVEAARNDRDAALAGWLGETYATYLHAVDPLAAQQALTDAGRLNNAVLKPRAGVEYNRITPPSYQAQQAVDYLTARYSTGQELTLGLAVVLADIDWDATRTPEAEASLADLGRHLGFTAQMPERDFKIGSDVLWSVGSHTYWVIEAKTGSKTAAIGKHDINQLAGSTNWCRTEYGTDATVVPIIVHQSHIISREGTPPPSARVINVQKLKGLKAAVYQFMRAVADGDRYRTPAEVEKQLTEFKLNTTGFIEAFTQLGYREPLSP
;
A
#
# COMPACT_ATOMS: atom_id res chain seq x y z
N MET A 1 6.82 18.01 34.54
CA MET A 1 5.94 16.84 34.74
C MET A 1 6.39 15.95 35.91
N ARG A 2 7.62 15.39 35.93
CA ARG A 2 8.05 14.50 37.03
C ARG A 2 7.95 15.11 38.43
N ALA A 3 8.34 16.37 38.60
CA ALA A 3 8.19 17.09 39.87
C ALA A 3 6.72 17.18 40.36
N LEU A 4 5.77 17.41 39.44
CA LEU A 4 4.34 17.37 39.75
C LEU A 4 3.93 15.97 40.25
N VAL A 5 4.31 14.93 39.49
CA VAL A 5 3.97 13.54 39.84
C VAL A 5 4.55 13.15 41.20
N ARG A 6 5.78 13.58 41.50
CA ARG A 6 6.40 13.40 42.82
C ARG A 6 5.62 14.10 43.94
N SER A 7 5.14 15.33 43.71
CA SER A 7 4.34 16.06 44.70
C SER A 7 3.02 15.35 45.04
N ILE A 8 2.40 14.66 44.08
CA ILE A 8 1.21 13.83 44.33
C ILE A 8 1.60 12.56 45.13
N ALA A 9 2.78 12.00 44.87
CA ALA A 9 3.30 10.83 45.57
C ALA A 9 3.62 11.07 47.06
N ASP A 10 3.68 12.33 47.49
CA ASP A 10 3.83 12.67 48.91
C ASP A 10 2.55 12.43 49.72
N GLU A 11 1.39 12.43 49.06
CA GLU A 11 0.07 12.27 49.69
C GLU A 11 -0.60 10.95 49.30
N HIS A 12 -0.37 10.46 48.08
CA HIS A 12 -1.02 9.29 47.52
C HIS A 12 -0.04 8.29 46.89
N ASN A 13 -0.51 7.06 46.65
CA ASN A 13 0.25 6.11 45.84
C ASN A 13 0.15 6.46 44.35
N VAL A 14 1.32 6.49 43.70
CA VAL A 14 1.49 6.78 42.28
C VAL A 14 2.23 5.63 41.63
N VAL A 15 1.70 5.12 40.51
CA VAL A 15 2.34 4.07 39.74
C VAL A 15 2.74 4.62 38.38
N VAL A 16 4.00 4.40 37.99
CA VAL A 16 4.53 4.79 36.68
C VAL A 16 4.87 3.52 35.90
N LEU A 17 4.18 3.29 34.80
CA LEU A 17 4.47 2.22 33.86
C LEU A 17 5.42 2.73 32.79
N VAL A 18 6.57 2.08 32.66
CA VAL A 18 7.60 2.42 31.67
C VAL A 18 7.99 1.19 30.86
N PRO A 19 8.37 1.33 29.58
CA PRO A 19 8.60 0.17 28.74
C PRO A 19 10.00 -0.43 28.88
N SER A 20 10.93 0.30 29.51
CA SER A 20 12.33 -0.13 29.58
C SER A 20 13.05 0.40 30.81
N LYS A 21 14.18 -0.24 31.16
CA LYS A 21 15.10 0.24 32.21
C LYS A 21 15.63 1.64 31.92
N ARG A 22 15.94 1.94 30.66
CA ARG A 22 16.37 3.29 30.24
C ARG A 22 15.32 4.34 30.56
N GLN A 23 14.04 4.05 30.32
CA GLN A 23 12.97 4.98 30.68
C GLN A 23 12.77 5.04 32.20
N ALA A 24 12.92 3.92 32.91
CA ALA A 24 12.87 3.89 34.37
C ALA A 24 13.95 4.77 35.03
N GLU A 25 15.15 4.83 34.46
CA GLU A 25 16.25 5.70 34.93
C GLU A 25 15.86 7.18 34.94
N VAL A 26 14.99 7.61 34.02
CA VAL A 26 14.47 8.98 33.97
C VAL A 26 13.63 9.33 35.20
N TRP A 27 13.03 8.31 35.85
CA TRP A 27 12.21 8.43 37.06
C TRP A 27 12.95 8.05 38.34
N ALA A 28 14.17 7.54 38.23
CA ALA A 28 14.94 7.07 39.39
C ALA A 28 15.14 8.14 40.48
N PRO A 29 15.34 9.44 40.17
CA PRO A 29 15.47 10.47 41.20
C PRO A 29 14.21 10.66 42.06
N GLU A 30 13.04 10.38 41.50
CA GLU A 30 11.73 10.61 42.13
C GLU A 30 11.07 9.33 42.66
N ALA A 31 11.59 8.16 42.27
CA ALA A 31 11.00 6.86 42.60
C ALA A 31 11.36 6.38 44.01
N ASN A 32 10.35 5.91 44.75
CA ASN A 32 10.53 5.22 46.03
C ASN A 32 10.83 3.73 45.83
N LEU A 33 10.33 3.14 44.74
CA LEU A 33 10.54 1.74 44.40
C LEU A 33 10.54 1.56 42.88
N THR A 34 11.49 0.78 42.36
CA THR A 34 11.52 0.40 40.94
C THR A 34 11.57 -1.12 40.84
N VAL A 35 10.63 -1.73 40.12
CA VAL A 35 10.51 -3.19 39.97
C VAL A 35 10.39 -3.61 38.51
N SER A 36 10.88 -4.80 38.20
CA SER A 36 10.87 -5.33 36.82
C SER A 36 10.63 -6.83 36.71
N LYS A 37 10.93 -7.62 37.76
CA LYS A 37 10.67 -9.06 37.77
C LYS A 37 9.27 -9.36 38.28
N ALA A 38 8.67 -10.46 37.83
CA ALA A 38 7.30 -10.83 38.18
C ALA A 38 7.08 -10.91 39.71
N ASP A 39 7.98 -11.56 40.44
CA ASP A 39 7.87 -11.71 41.90
C ASP A 39 7.99 -10.36 42.63
N ASP A 40 8.92 -9.51 42.19
CA ASP A 40 9.12 -8.15 42.73
C ASP A 40 7.88 -7.27 42.47
N ILE A 41 7.25 -7.41 41.31
CA ILE A 41 6.02 -6.70 40.95
C ILE A 41 4.87 -7.17 41.84
N THR A 42 4.68 -8.47 42.00
CA THR A 42 3.66 -9.02 42.91
C THR A 42 3.84 -8.50 44.34
N ALA A 43 5.09 -8.48 44.83
CA ALA A 43 5.41 -7.95 46.15
C ALA A 43 5.14 -6.44 46.26
N ALA A 44 5.48 -5.66 45.23
CA ALA A 44 5.22 -4.22 45.18
C ALA A 44 3.73 -3.90 45.18
N VAL A 45 2.94 -4.61 44.36
CA VAL A 45 1.48 -4.48 44.31
C VAL A 45 0.88 -4.80 45.69
N ALA A 46 1.30 -5.90 46.31
CA ALA A 46 0.83 -6.26 47.64
C ALA A 46 1.18 -5.21 48.72
N ARG A 47 2.27 -4.44 48.55
CA ARG A 47 2.61 -3.32 49.44
C ARG A 47 1.70 -2.11 49.18
N LEU A 48 1.45 -1.78 47.92
CA LEU A 48 0.57 -0.69 47.51
C LEU A 48 -0.87 -0.88 48.02
N THR A 49 -1.39 -2.11 48.00
CA THR A 49 -2.72 -2.43 48.55
C THR A 49 -2.79 -2.34 50.08
N ARG A 50 -1.65 -2.53 50.78
CA ARG A 50 -1.59 -2.52 52.25
C ARG A 50 -1.35 -1.13 52.85
N GLY A 51 -0.84 -0.18 52.06
CA GLY A 51 -0.58 1.17 52.55
C GLY A 51 0.19 2.04 51.57
N ARG A 52 0.65 3.20 52.05
CA ARG A 52 1.36 4.18 51.23
C ARG A 52 2.82 3.79 51.01
N VAL A 53 3.23 3.71 49.75
CA VAL A 53 4.61 3.51 49.30
C VAL A 53 5.18 4.78 48.66
N GLY A 54 4.32 5.58 48.01
CA GLY A 54 4.73 6.76 47.24
C GLY A 54 4.76 6.48 45.74
N LEU A 55 5.87 6.82 45.07
CA LEU A 55 6.05 6.64 43.63
C LEU A 55 6.70 5.29 43.34
N VAL A 56 5.97 4.39 42.66
CA VAL A 56 6.45 3.07 42.25
C VAL A 56 6.57 3.01 40.73
N VAL A 57 7.77 2.74 40.24
CA VAL A 57 8.04 2.54 38.81
C VAL A 57 8.01 1.04 38.50
N ILE A 58 7.18 0.65 37.54
CA ILE A 58 7.05 -0.74 37.09
C ILE A 58 7.50 -0.82 35.64
N ILE A 59 8.52 -1.64 35.39
CA ILE A 59 9.15 -1.78 34.09
C ILE A 59 8.51 -2.92 33.31
N ASN A 60 8.10 -2.65 32.07
CA ASN A 60 7.70 -3.63 31.08
C ASN A 60 6.61 -4.59 31.60
N ARG A 61 5.58 -4.03 32.25
CA ARG A 61 4.39 -4.76 32.67
C ARG A 61 3.17 -3.86 32.61
N TYR A 62 2.41 -3.99 31.51
CA TYR A 62 1.16 -3.24 31.31
C TYR A 62 -0.09 -4.10 31.60
N ASP A 63 0.09 -5.43 31.70
CA ASP A 63 -0.97 -6.40 31.93
C ASP A 63 -0.82 -7.20 33.23
N GLY A 64 -1.97 -7.61 33.79
CA GLY A 64 -2.03 -8.49 34.97
C GLY A 64 -1.65 -7.82 36.30
N ILE A 65 -1.68 -6.48 36.38
CA ILE A 65 -1.50 -5.72 37.62
C ILE A 65 -2.86 -5.22 38.11
N ASP A 66 -3.13 -5.39 39.40
CA ASP A 66 -4.37 -4.99 40.06
C ASP A 66 -4.10 -3.89 41.09
N LEU A 67 -4.61 -2.67 40.86
CA LEU A 67 -4.36 -1.51 41.70
C LEU A 67 -5.68 -0.80 42.06
N PRO A 68 -6.48 -1.36 42.97
CA PRO A 68 -7.77 -0.79 43.36
C PRO A 68 -7.64 0.38 44.33
N ASP A 69 -8.59 1.32 44.31
CA ASP A 69 -8.76 2.37 45.31
C ASP A 69 -7.48 3.16 45.69
N GLU A 70 -7.04 3.06 46.94
CA GLU A 70 -5.87 3.75 47.48
C GLU A 70 -4.54 3.12 47.05
N ALA A 71 -4.58 1.96 46.39
CA ALA A 71 -3.37 1.34 45.84
C ALA A 71 -2.77 2.17 44.70
N CYS A 72 -3.60 2.94 43.97
CA CYS A 72 -3.14 3.86 42.93
C CYS A 72 -4.16 4.97 42.67
N ARG A 73 -3.84 6.21 43.06
CA ARG A 73 -4.66 7.40 42.76
C ARG A 73 -4.21 8.13 41.50
N LEU A 74 -2.98 7.89 41.08
CA LEU A 74 -2.41 8.41 39.84
C LEU A 74 -1.59 7.32 39.14
N LEU A 75 -2.05 6.94 37.96
CA LEU A 75 -1.35 6.06 37.04
C LEU A 75 -0.69 6.90 35.95
N VAL A 76 0.62 6.75 35.76
CA VAL A 76 1.35 7.36 34.67
C VAL A 76 1.76 6.28 33.69
N ILE A 77 1.35 6.41 32.43
CA ILE A 77 1.84 5.58 31.33
C ILE A 77 2.82 6.44 30.55
N ASP A 78 4.11 6.18 30.73
CA ASP A 78 5.17 6.95 30.09
C ASP A 78 5.79 6.14 28.95
N SER A 79 5.52 6.62 27.74
CA SER A 79 5.85 6.02 26.45
C SER A 79 4.98 4.82 26.05
N LEU A 80 5.03 4.48 24.77
CA LEU A 80 4.27 3.37 24.19
C LEU A 80 4.78 2.02 24.75
N PRO A 81 3.89 1.08 25.11
CA PRO A 81 4.30 -0.28 25.48
C PRO A 81 5.11 -0.95 24.36
N PHE A 82 6.33 -1.41 24.65
CA PHE A 82 7.15 -2.17 23.71
C PHE A 82 7.02 -3.70 23.93
N ALA A 83 7.45 -4.47 22.92
CA ALA A 83 7.45 -5.93 22.92
C ALA A 83 8.20 -6.55 24.12
N TYR A 84 7.60 -7.54 24.77
CA TYR A 84 8.09 -8.12 26.03
C TYR A 84 9.26 -9.11 25.85
N ASN A 85 9.38 -9.72 24.67
CA ASN A 85 10.33 -10.80 24.40
C ASN A 85 10.80 -10.79 22.93
N GLY A 86 11.76 -11.65 22.59
CA GLY A 86 12.34 -11.70 21.25
C GLY A 86 11.34 -12.01 20.13
N LEU A 87 10.33 -12.86 20.40
CA LEU A 87 9.27 -13.18 19.45
C LEU A 87 8.38 -11.98 19.18
N GLU A 88 7.92 -11.31 20.23
CA GLU A 88 7.13 -10.09 20.09
C GLU A 88 7.93 -8.97 19.44
N ARG A 89 9.24 -8.89 19.69
CA ARG A 89 10.10 -7.86 19.07
C ARG A 89 10.23 -8.10 17.57
N ARG A 90 10.40 -9.36 17.18
CA ARG A 90 10.41 -9.77 15.78
C ARG A 90 9.08 -9.47 15.10
N GLU A 91 7.98 -9.81 15.75
CA GLU A 91 6.63 -9.51 15.27
C GLU A 91 6.41 -7.99 15.15
N ALA A 92 6.87 -7.19 16.13
CA ALA A 92 6.80 -5.74 16.08
C ALA A 92 7.58 -5.13 14.91
N VAL A 93 8.72 -5.72 14.56
CA VAL A 93 9.48 -5.31 13.38
C VAL A 93 8.77 -5.72 12.09
N ALA A 94 8.21 -6.94 12.04
CA ALA A 94 7.55 -7.45 10.84
C ALA A 94 6.20 -6.79 10.57
N LEU A 95 5.46 -6.45 11.62
CA LEU A 95 4.14 -5.84 11.53
C LEU A 95 4.21 -4.32 11.77
N ARG A 96 5.39 -3.70 11.60
CA ARG A 96 5.57 -2.27 11.77
C ARG A 96 4.59 -1.53 10.85
N ASP A 97 3.87 -0.57 11.40
CA ASP A 97 2.88 0.25 10.68
C ASP A 97 1.68 -0.53 10.11
N SER A 98 1.52 -1.82 10.47
CA SER A 98 0.32 -2.61 10.15
C SER A 98 -0.85 -2.28 11.08
N ASP A 99 -2.06 -2.48 10.57
CA ASP A 99 -3.27 -2.26 11.35
C ASP A 99 -3.38 -3.22 12.53
N ALA A 100 -2.87 -4.44 12.37
CA ALA A 100 -2.79 -5.43 13.45
C ALA A 100 -1.91 -4.95 14.62
N MET A 101 -0.74 -4.37 14.34
CA MET A 101 0.16 -3.87 15.39
C MET A 101 -0.43 -2.69 16.13
N VAL A 102 -0.98 -1.72 15.40
CA VAL A 102 -1.67 -0.55 15.96
C VAL A 102 -2.81 -0.98 16.88
N THR A 103 -3.65 -1.90 16.43
CA THR A 103 -4.79 -2.40 17.21
C THR A 103 -4.34 -3.05 18.52
N ARG A 104 -3.27 -3.85 18.49
CA ARG A 104 -2.73 -4.46 19.72
C ARG A 104 -2.13 -3.44 20.68
N GLN A 105 -1.46 -2.42 20.17
CA GLN A 105 -0.91 -1.35 21.01
C GLN A 105 -2.02 -0.57 21.70
N LEU A 106 -3.10 -0.26 20.99
CA LEU A 106 -4.31 0.37 21.55
C LEU A 106 -4.96 -0.52 22.61
N GLN A 107 -5.16 -1.80 22.33
CA GLN A 107 -5.72 -2.73 23.31
C GLN A 107 -4.88 -2.84 24.59
N ARG A 108 -3.54 -2.91 24.46
CA ARG A 108 -2.64 -2.92 25.64
C ARG A 108 -2.71 -1.62 26.42
N LEU A 109 -2.80 -0.49 25.72
CA LEU A 109 -2.97 0.82 26.35
C LEU A 109 -4.29 0.90 27.11
N GLU A 110 -5.41 0.50 26.50
CA GLU A 110 -6.72 0.45 27.16
C GLU A 110 -6.71 -0.46 28.40
N GLN A 111 -6.09 -1.63 28.28
CA GLN A 111 -5.94 -2.56 29.41
C GLN A 111 -5.10 -1.95 30.52
N GLY A 112 -4.03 -1.23 30.18
CA GLY A 112 -3.21 -0.46 31.12
C GLY A 112 -4.00 0.63 31.83
N MET A 113 -4.77 1.42 31.08
CA MET A 113 -5.65 2.47 31.64
C MET A 113 -6.71 1.90 32.58
N GLY A 114 -7.30 0.74 32.24
CA GLY A 114 -8.32 0.06 33.04
C GLY A 114 -7.82 -0.57 34.34
N ARG A 115 -6.52 -0.53 34.64
CA ARG A 115 -5.98 -1.13 35.89
C ARG A 115 -6.24 -0.28 37.13
N GLY A 116 -6.39 1.05 36.98
CA GLY A 116 -6.66 1.98 38.08
C GLY A 116 -8.15 2.29 38.30
N VAL A 117 -9.04 1.82 37.44
CA VAL A 117 -10.49 2.10 37.53
C VAL A 117 -11.26 0.80 37.26
N ARG A 118 -11.68 0.11 38.33
CA ARG A 118 -12.37 -1.19 38.23
C ARG A 118 -13.85 -1.14 38.58
N SER A 119 -14.23 -0.22 39.45
CA SER A 119 -15.61 0.00 39.88
C SER A 119 -16.08 1.41 39.55
N ARG A 120 -17.40 1.65 39.63
CA ARG A 120 -18.01 2.99 39.47
C ARG A 120 -17.55 4.00 40.53
N ASP A 121 -16.95 3.54 41.61
CA ASP A 121 -16.52 4.35 42.76
C ASP A 121 -15.01 4.55 42.84
N ASP A 122 -14.23 3.79 42.05
CA ASP A 122 -12.79 3.96 41.90
C ASP A 122 -12.46 5.33 41.30
N ARG A 123 -11.37 5.90 41.80
CA ARG A 123 -10.86 7.21 41.39
C ARG A 123 -9.37 7.11 41.14
N CYS A 124 -9.01 7.11 39.88
CA CYS A 124 -7.62 7.18 39.44
C CYS A 124 -7.52 8.15 38.28
N VAL A 125 -6.54 9.05 38.35
CA VAL A 125 -6.13 9.83 37.18
C VAL A 125 -5.17 8.98 36.37
N VAL A 126 -5.35 8.95 35.04
CA VAL A 126 -4.36 8.34 34.14
C VAL A 126 -3.68 9.44 33.33
N LEU A 127 -2.38 9.62 33.53
CA LEU A 127 -1.55 10.53 32.74
C LEU A 127 -0.81 9.74 31.65
N LEU A 128 -1.04 10.13 30.41
CA LEU A 128 -0.40 9.56 29.22
C LEU A 128 0.72 10.49 28.78
N LEU A 129 1.96 10.01 28.82
CA LEU A 129 3.16 10.78 28.48
C LEU A 129 3.87 10.14 27.29
N GLY A 130 4.37 10.97 26.37
CA GLY A 130 5.17 10.55 25.22
C GLY A 130 4.53 10.85 23.87
N GLU A 131 5.34 11.37 22.94
CA GLU A 131 4.88 11.85 21.64
C GLU A 131 4.23 10.76 20.78
N GLN A 132 4.84 9.57 20.72
CA GLN A 132 4.31 8.44 19.95
C GLN A 132 2.94 7.98 20.46
N LEU A 133 2.75 7.99 21.78
CA LEU A 133 1.48 7.64 22.40
C LEU A 133 0.38 8.66 22.05
N ILE A 134 0.73 9.95 22.10
CA ILE A 134 -0.18 11.05 21.74
C ILE A 134 -0.51 11.02 20.24
N GLN A 135 0.46 10.74 19.37
CA GLN A 135 0.24 10.58 17.93
C GLN A 135 -0.73 9.42 17.65
N LEU A 136 -0.54 8.27 18.31
CA LEU A 136 -1.41 7.11 18.15
C LEU A 136 -2.87 7.40 18.54
N LEU A 137 -3.08 8.10 19.67
CA LEU A 137 -4.42 8.44 20.19
C LEU A 137 -5.10 9.61 19.49
N SER A 138 -4.33 10.46 18.81
CA SER A 138 -4.87 11.61 18.07
C SER A 138 -5.20 11.27 16.62
N HIS A 139 -4.74 10.13 16.11
CA HIS A 139 -4.93 9.74 14.72
C HIS A 139 -6.39 9.35 14.42
N PRO A 140 -7.09 10.04 13.48
CA PRO A 140 -8.50 9.79 13.19
C PRO A 140 -8.81 8.37 12.72
N ALA A 141 -7.88 7.73 12.00
CA ALA A 141 -8.08 6.36 11.51
C ALA A 141 -8.12 5.29 12.63
N TYR A 142 -7.72 5.64 13.86
CA TYR A 142 -7.55 4.70 14.97
C TYR A 142 -8.44 5.01 16.18
N SER A 143 -9.11 6.17 16.20
CA SER A 143 -10.03 6.54 17.29
C SER A 143 -11.17 5.52 17.46
N ASP A 144 -11.66 4.98 16.35
CA ASP A 144 -12.80 4.06 16.32
C ASP A 144 -12.43 2.64 16.78
N ARG A 145 -11.14 2.36 17.01
CA ARG A 145 -10.63 1.06 17.47
C ARG A 145 -10.62 0.94 19.00
N LEU A 146 -10.77 2.06 19.71
CA LEU A 146 -10.92 2.07 21.16
C LEU A 146 -12.35 1.70 21.53
N SER A 147 -12.53 1.13 22.71
CA SER A 147 -13.86 0.90 23.27
C SER A 147 -14.61 2.23 23.42
N GLY A 148 -15.94 2.19 23.28
CA GLY A 148 -16.77 3.39 23.45
C GLY A 148 -16.58 4.05 24.83
N ALA A 149 -16.23 3.26 25.85
CA ALA A 149 -15.94 3.78 27.19
C ALA A 149 -14.63 4.59 27.21
N THR A 150 -13.53 4.06 26.64
CA THR A 150 -12.27 4.78 26.53
C THR A 150 -12.42 6.03 25.66
N HIS A 151 -13.17 5.93 24.55
CA HIS A 151 -13.41 7.08 23.68
C HIS A 151 -14.11 8.22 24.45
N ALA A 152 -15.19 7.90 25.17
CA ALA A 152 -15.91 8.88 25.99
C ALA A 152 -15.01 9.50 27.08
N GLN A 153 -14.10 8.73 27.69
CA GLN A 153 -13.12 9.23 28.65
C GLN A 153 -12.09 10.16 28.02
N LEU A 154 -11.59 9.84 26.82
CA LEU A 154 -10.68 10.70 26.06
C LEU A 154 -11.36 12.00 25.65
N ASP A 155 -12.64 11.96 25.25
CA ASP A 155 -13.41 13.18 24.92
C ASP A 155 -13.55 14.12 26.12
N VAL A 156 -13.86 13.57 27.31
CA VAL A 156 -13.86 14.36 28.56
C VAL A 156 -12.48 14.95 28.81
N SER A 157 -11.42 14.16 28.62
CA SER A 157 -10.04 14.60 28.81
C SER A 157 -9.66 15.74 27.85
N ARG A 158 -10.12 15.70 26.58
CA ARG A 158 -9.92 16.79 25.60
C ARG A 158 -10.62 18.08 26.03
N VAL A 159 -11.84 18.00 26.55
CA VAL A 159 -12.57 19.18 27.08
C VAL A 159 -11.88 19.79 28.29
N VAL A 160 -11.30 18.96 29.16
CA VAL A 160 -10.51 19.44 30.30
C VAL A 160 -9.20 20.07 29.81
N ALA A 161 -8.51 19.40 28.88
CA ALA A 161 -7.23 19.86 28.32
C ALA A 161 -7.35 21.20 27.57
N SER A 162 -8.44 21.45 26.85
CA SER A 162 -8.65 22.73 26.14
C SER A 162 -8.74 23.95 27.09
N ARG A 163 -9.10 23.73 28.36
CA ARG A 163 -9.11 24.78 29.40
C ARG A 163 -7.73 25.00 30.02
N LEU A 164 -6.78 24.14 29.68
CA LEU A 164 -5.41 24.14 30.18
C LEU A 164 -4.39 24.43 29.07
N GLU A 165 -4.85 24.87 27.90
CA GLU A 165 -3.96 25.22 26.79
C GLU A 165 -3.10 26.43 27.14
N GLY A 166 -1.79 26.36 26.87
CA GLY A 166 -0.81 27.39 27.24
C GLY A 166 -0.44 27.44 28.73
N LYS A 167 -0.99 26.54 29.56
CA LYS A 167 -0.71 26.46 30.99
C LYS A 167 0.51 25.62 31.33
N THR A 168 1.08 25.85 32.51
CA THR A 168 2.23 25.06 32.97
C THR A 168 1.80 23.71 33.54
N ALA A 169 2.75 22.76 33.64
CA ALA A 169 2.46 21.45 34.22
C ALA A 169 1.97 21.53 35.68
N GLU A 170 2.33 22.57 36.44
CA GLU A 170 1.87 22.74 37.83
C GLU A 170 0.36 23.01 37.92
N GLU A 171 -0.22 23.63 36.90
CA GLU A 171 -1.67 23.91 36.83
C GLU A 171 -2.50 22.65 36.55
N LEU A 172 -1.87 21.49 36.30
CA LEU A 172 -2.56 20.19 36.31
C LEU A 172 -2.86 19.71 37.72
N ARG A 173 -2.12 20.17 38.75
CA ARG A 173 -2.29 19.70 40.14
C ARG A 173 -3.72 19.89 40.66
N PRO A 174 -4.38 21.04 40.49
CA PRO A 174 -5.75 21.23 40.97
C PRO A 174 -6.74 20.30 40.27
N VAL A 175 -6.55 20.01 38.98
CA VAL A 175 -7.40 19.08 38.23
C VAL A 175 -7.21 17.65 38.72
N ILE A 176 -5.97 17.22 38.94
CA ILE A 176 -5.66 15.92 39.54
C ILE A 176 -6.31 15.80 40.92
N ALA A 177 -6.19 16.85 41.75
CA ALA A 177 -6.77 16.91 43.08
C ALA A 177 -8.31 16.84 43.04
N GLN A 178 -8.98 17.43 42.05
CA GLN A 178 -10.44 17.33 41.88
C GLN A 178 -10.88 15.88 41.62
N VAL A 179 -10.14 15.14 40.78
CA VAL A 179 -10.46 13.73 40.48
C VAL A 179 -10.24 12.85 41.71
N ILE A 180 -9.09 12.97 42.36
CA ILE A 180 -8.73 12.18 43.56
C ILE A 180 -9.69 12.53 44.72
N GLY A 181 -9.91 13.82 44.93
CA GLY A 181 -10.78 14.41 45.96
C GLY A 181 -12.28 14.25 45.69
N ASN A 182 -12.66 13.57 44.60
CA ASN A 182 -14.04 13.15 44.32
C ASN A 182 -15.03 14.28 44.02
N ASP A 183 -14.56 15.32 43.34
CA ASP A 183 -15.36 16.51 43.05
C ASP A 183 -16.71 16.17 42.38
N VAL A 184 -17.79 16.79 42.88
CA VAL A 184 -19.17 16.54 42.44
C VAL A 184 -19.37 16.97 40.99
N GLY A 185 -18.76 18.08 40.59
CA GLY A 185 -18.80 18.59 39.23
C GLY A 185 -18.13 17.66 38.23
N PHE A 186 -16.91 17.21 38.56
CA PHE A 186 -16.15 16.26 37.73
C PHE A 186 -16.87 14.91 37.57
N ARG A 187 -17.47 14.41 38.66
CA ARG A 187 -18.32 13.21 38.63
C ARG A 187 -19.53 13.36 37.71
N LYS A 188 -20.22 14.48 37.77
CA LYS A 188 -21.39 14.75 36.93
C LYS A 188 -21.00 14.79 35.45
N LEU A 189 -19.91 15.49 35.12
CA LEU A 189 -19.37 15.57 33.75
C LEU A 189 -19.05 14.17 33.19
N THR A 190 -18.33 13.36 33.95
CA THR A 190 -17.89 12.02 33.53
C THR A 190 -19.09 11.08 33.38
N ARG A 191 -20.04 11.10 34.33
CA ARG A 191 -21.26 10.27 34.26
C ARG A 191 -22.12 10.61 33.05
N GLN A 192 -22.33 11.90 32.76
CA GLN A 192 -23.13 12.33 31.60
C GLN A 192 -22.57 11.79 30.28
N LYS A 193 -21.24 11.78 30.11
CA LYS A 193 -20.57 11.28 28.91
C LYS A 193 -20.51 9.76 28.80
N LEU A 194 -20.49 9.05 29.92
CA LEU A 194 -20.54 7.58 29.96
C LEU A 194 -21.96 7.00 29.91
N THR A 195 -23.01 7.83 30.01
CA THR A 195 -24.40 7.38 29.98
C THR A 195 -24.78 6.98 28.54
N GLY A 196 -25.10 5.69 28.33
CA GLY A 196 -25.48 5.15 27.01
C GLY A 196 -24.36 4.41 26.28
N VAL A 197 -23.13 4.36 26.83
CA VAL A 197 -22.06 3.53 26.30
C VAL A 197 -22.42 2.06 26.53
N THR A 198 -22.57 1.31 25.44
CA THR A 198 -22.76 -0.14 25.45
C THR A 198 -21.43 -0.84 25.20
N TYR A 199 -21.19 -1.96 25.90
CA TYR A 199 -20.05 -2.81 25.60
C TYR A 199 -20.40 -3.66 24.37
N SER A 200 -19.76 -3.38 23.24
CA SER A 200 -19.83 -4.27 22.07
C SER A 200 -19.23 -5.64 22.41
N PRO A 201 -19.78 -6.75 21.91
CA PRO A 201 -19.17 -8.06 22.07
C PRO A 201 -17.75 -8.06 21.48
N ALA A 202 -16.84 -8.80 22.11
CA ALA A 202 -15.46 -8.92 21.63
C ALA A 202 -15.45 -9.46 20.19
N SER A 203 -14.88 -8.70 19.26
CA SER A 203 -14.72 -9.13 17.87
C SER A 203 -13.45 -9.96 17.73
N VAL A 204 -13.57 -11.13 17.07
CA VAL A 204 -12.42 -11.96 16.69
C VAL A 204 -12.16 -11.68 15.21
N SER A 205 -10.92 -11.33 14.85
CA SER A 205 -10.57 -11.13 13.45
C SER A 205 -10.66 -12.45 12.68
N GLU A 206 -11.03 -12.37 11.41
CA GLU A 206 -11.10 -13.54 10.52
C GLU A 206 -9.75 -14.27 10.46
N THR A 207 -8.65 -13.50 10.35
CA THR A 207 -7.28 -14.02 10.42
C THR A 207 -6.99 -14.82 11.69
N ALA A 208 -7.46 -14.36 12.85
CA ALA A 208 -7.25 -15.04 14.13
C ALA A 208 -8.06 -16.34 14.24
N ALA A 209 -9.30 -16.35 13.72
CA ALA A 209 -10.13 -17.55 13.67
C ALA A 209 -9.46 -18.66 12.83
N HIS A 210 -8.97 -18.31 11.64
CA HIS A 210 -8.26 -19.25 10.77
C HIS A 210 -6.93 -19.73 11.36
N LEU A 211 -6.14 -18.84 11.96
CA LEU A 211 -4.92 -19.25 12.67
C LEU A 211 -5.19 -20.20 13.83
N ARG A 212 -6.27 -19.97 14.59
CA ARG A 212 -6.68 -20.87 15.67
C ARG A 212 -7.08 -22.23 15.13
N SER A 213 -7.81 -22.27 14.01
CA SER A 213 -8.16 -23.51 13.32
C SER A 213 -6.91 -24.25 12.82
N ALA A 214 -5.97 -23.54 12.19
CA ALA A 214 -4.70 -24.09 11.72
C ALA A 214 -3.90 -24.73 12.85
N TYR A 215 -3.79 -24.05 14.00
CA TYR A 215 -3.15 -24.58 15.20
C TYR A 215 -3.83 -25.87 15.69
N ASN A 216 -5.16 -25.90 15.77
CA ASN A 216 -5.89 -27.09 16.21
C ASN A 216 -5.63 -28.30 15.28
N HIS A 217 -5.60 -28.07 13.96
CA HIS A 217 -5.25 -29.10 12.98
C HIS A 217 -3.80 -29.59 13.13
N ALA A 218 -2.85 -28.66 13.35
CA ALA A 218 -1.45 -29.01 13.54
C ALA A 218 -1.24 -29.88 14.78
N VAL A 219 -1.86 -29.52 15.91
CA VAL A 219 -1.83 -30.31 17.16
C VAL A 219 -2.47 -31.70 16.95
N ALA A 220 -3.50 -31.80 16.12
CA ALA A 220 -4.14 -33.07 15.76
C ALA A 220 -3.35 -33.91 14.73
N GLY A 221 -2.15 -33.49 14.32
CA GLY A 221 -1.33 -34.20 13.34
C GLY A 221 -1.85 -34.12 11.91
N ARG A 222 -2.59 -33.06 11.56
CA ARG A 222 -3.21 -32.82 10.25
C ARG A 222 -2.53 -31.64 9.53
N PRO A 223 -1.30 -31.81 9.01
CA PRO A 223 -0.50 -30.70 8.49
C PRO A 223 -1.07 -30.08 7.20
N ARG A 224 -1.77 -30.85 6.38
CA ARG A 224 -2.40 -30.34 5.14
C ARG A 224 -3.56 -29.40 5.46
N GLU A 225 -4.43 -29.78 6.38
CA GLU A 225 -5.53 -28.93 6.85
C GLU A 225 -5.02 -27.71 7.62
N ALA A 226 -3.95 -27.86 8.40
CA ALA A 226 -3.30 -26.74 9.07
C ALA A 226 -2.75 -25.71 8.06
N ALA A 227 -2.06 -26.18 7.02
CA ALA A 227 -1.57 -25.32 5.94
C ALA A 227 -2.72 -24.63 5.20
N GLY A 228 -3.81 -25.35 4.90
CA GLY A 228 -5.00 -24.77 4.24
C GLY A 228 -5.63 -23.64 5.06
N GLN A 229 -5.83 -23.83 6.36
CA GLN A 229 -6.36 -22.78 7.24
C GLN A 229 -5.40 -21.59 7.37
N ALA A 230 -4.09 -21.84 7.45
CA ALA A 230 -3.11 -20.76 7.48
C ALA A 230 -3.08 -19.98 6.15
N GLN A 231 -3.28 -20.64 5.01
CA GLN A 231 -3.43 -19.98 3.71
C GLN A 231 -4.66 -19.07 3.69
N THR A 232 -5.81 -19.54 4.19
CA THR A 232 -7.03 -18.71 4.27
C THR A 232 -6.81 -17.48 5.16
N ALA A 233 -6.01 -17.59 6.23
CA ALA A 233 -5.62 -16.42 7.03
C ALA A 233 -4.78 -15.41 6.23
N VAL A 234 -3.88 -15.88 5.35
CA VAL A 234 -3.11 -15.01 4.44
C VAL A 234 -4.03 -14.29 3.45
N GLU A 235 -5.00 -15.01 2.89
CA GLU A 235 -5.98 -14.46 1.94
C GLU A 235 -6.87 -13.40 2.60
N ALA A 236 -7.35 -13.66 3.82
CA ALA A 236 -8.10 -12.67 4.60
C ALA A 236 -7.30 -11.37 4.83
N ALA A 237 -6.02 -11.48 5.23
CA ALA A 237 -5.16 -10.31 5.39
C ALA A 237 -4.92 -9.54 4.07
N ARG A 238 -4.85 -10.24 2.92
CA ARG A 238 -4.75 -9.60 1.60
C ARG A 238 -6.04 -8.88 1.22
N ASN A 239 -7.20 -9.45 1.52
CA ASN A 239 -8.50 -8.83 1.26
C ASN A 239 -8.66 -7.54 2.06
N ASP A 240 -8.14 -7.52 3.29
CA ASP A 240 -8.06 -6.32 4.15
C ASP A 240 -6.94 -5.35 3.74
N ARG A 241 -6.19 -5.64 2.67
CA ARG A 241 -5.07 -4.84 2.15
C ARG A 241 -3.91 -4.65 3.13
N ASP A 242 -3.75 -5.54 4.11
CA ASP A 242 -2.62 -5.53 5.05
C ASP A 242 -1.51 -6.46 4.55
N ALA A 243 -0.68 -5.95 3.62
CA ALA A 243 0.42 -6.70 3.02
C ALA A 243 1.47 -7.16 4.06
N ALA A 244 1.72 -6.35 5.09
CA ALA A 244 2.66 -6.69 6.15
C ALA A 244 2.17 -7.89 6.97
N LEU A 245 0.89 -7.89 7.35
CA LEU A 245 0.24 -9.02 8.00
C LEU A 245 0.19 -10.24 7.09
N ALA A 246 -0.20 -10.08 5.82
CA ALA A 246 -0.24 -11.19 4.86
C ALA A 246 1.13 -11.87 4.70
N GLY A 247 2.21 -11.09 4.63
CA GLY A 247 3.57 -11.63 4.60
C GLY A 247 3.94 -12.37 5.89
N TRP A 248 3.64 -11.79 7.06
CA TRP A 248 3.89 -12.42 8.36
C TRP A 248 3.13 -13.75 8.53
N LEU A 249 1.85 -13.78 8.15
CA LEU A 249 1.04 -14.99 8.14
C LEU A 249 1.54 -16.01 7.11
N GLY A 250 2.09 -15.53 5.98
CA GLY A 250 2.69 -16.35 4.93
C GLY A 250 3.86 -17.20 5.44
N GLU A 251 4.62 -16.71 6.42
CA GLU A 251 5.65 -17.51 7.08
C GLU A 251 5.06 -18.67 7.90
N THR A 252 3.95 -18.43 8.61
CA THR A 252 3.25 -19.48 9.36
C THR A 252 2.67 -20.52 8.40
N TYR A 253 2.09 -20.08 7.29
CA TYR A 253 1.63 -20.96 6.22
C TYR A 253 2.76 -21.81 5.65
N ALA A 254 3.90 -21.19 5.29
CA ALA A 254 5.08 -21.91 4.80
C ALA A 254 5.58 -22.95 5.82
N THR A 255 5.53 -22.63 7.12
CA THR A 255 5.93 -23.54 8.19
C THR A 255 5.06 -24.79 8.24
N TYR A 256 3.72 -24.66 8.22
CA TYR A 256 2.84 -25.82 8.17
C TYR A 256 2.94 -26.59 6.85
N LEU A 257 3.07 -25.87 5.74
CA LEU A 257 3.22 -26.47 4.42
C LEU A 257 4.51 -27.28 4.29
N HIS A 258 5.57 -26.91 4.99
CA HIS A 258 6.87 -27.61 4.91
C HIS A 258 6.77 -29.10 5.29
N ALA A 259 5.88 -29.44 6.23
CA ALA A 259 5.65 -30.84 6.62
C ALA A 259 4.92 -31.67 5.53
N VAL A 260 4.32 -31.00 4.55
CA VAL A 260 3.55 -31.61 3.44
C VAL A 260 4.36 -31.57 2.14
N ASP A 261 4.90 -30.40 1.80
CA ASP A 261 5.65 -30.11 0.59
C ASP A 261 6.74 -29.06 0.88
N PRO A 262 8.00 -29.50 1.07
CA PRO A 262 9.12 -28.60 1.32
C PRO A 262 9.40 -27.59 0.19
N LEU A 263 9.11 -27.94 -1.06
CA LEU A 263 9.37 -27.09 -2.22
C LEU A 263 8.34 -25.97 -2.28
N ALA A 264 7.05 -26.32 -2.18
CA ALA A 264 5.97 -25.35 -2.15
C ALA A 264 6.09 -24.41 -0.93
N ALA A 265 6.58 -24.91 0.21
CA ALA A 265 6.88 -24.09 1.38
C ALA A 265 7.95 -23.02 1.11
N GLN A 266 9.01 -23.33 0.35
CA GLN A 266 10.01 -22.32 -0.02
C GLN A 266 9.45 -21.25 -0.96
N GLN A 267 8.56 -21.64 -1.87
CA GLN A 267 7.87 -20.69 -2.74
C GLN A 267 6.92 -19.79 -1.95
N ALA A 268 6.12 -20.35 -1.04
CA ALA A 268 5.28 -19.61 -0.11
C ALA A 268 6.07 -18.61 0.75
N LEU A 269 7.26 -19.01 1.22
CA LEU A 269 8.14 -18.13 2.00
C LEU A 269 8.76 -17.00 1.14
N THR A 270 9.02 -17.27 -0.13
CA THR A 270 9.48 -16.26 -1.09
C THR A 270 8.38 -15.21 -1.31
N ASP A 271 7.15 -15.63 -1.52
CA ASP A 271 6.00 -14.74 -1.69
C ASP A 271 5.70 -13.93 -0.41
N ALA A 272 5.83 -14.57 0.76
CA ALA A 272 5.77 -13.88 2.04
C ALA A 272 6.86 -12.78 2.15
N GLY A 273 8.09 -13.08 1.74
CA GLY A 273 9.22 -12.15 1.74
C GLY A 273 9.07 -10.96 0.79
N ARG A 274 8.31 -11.11 -0.31
CA ARG A 274 7.96 -10.00 -1.23
C ARG A 274 6.97 -9.03 -0.60
N LEU A 275 6.06 -9.54 0.23
CA LEU A 275 5.07 -8.74 0.94
C LEU A 275 5.63 -8.12 2.22
N ASN A 276 6.53 -8.83 2.89
CA ASN A 276 7.12 -8.42 4.16
C ASN A 276 8.58 -8.86 4.25
N ASN A 277 9.50 -7.91 4.16
CA ASN A 277 10.93 -8.21 4.10
C ASN A 277 11.55 -8.67 5.45
N ALA A 278 10.80 -8.58 6.55
CA ALA A 278 11.21 -8.93 7.91
C ALA A 278 10.90 -10.39 8.30
N VAL A 279 10.22 -11.14 7.42
CA VAL A 279 9.98 -12.59 7.57
C VAL A 279 11.26 -13.39 7.31
N LEU A 280 11.24 -14.68 7.64
CA LEU A 280 12.36 -15.57 7.35
C LEU A 280 12.71 -15.57 5.85
N LYS A 281 14.01 -15.60 5.54
CA LYS A 281 14.48 -15.64 4.15
C LYS A 281 14.37 -17.08 3.60
N PRO A 282 13.92 -17.25 2.34
CA PRO A 282 14.00 -18.54 1.67
C PRO A 282 15.47 -18.96 1.50
N ARG A 283 15.72 -20.28 1.43
CA ARG A 283 17.09 -20.83 1.36
C ARG A 283 17.87 -20.37 0.12
N ALA A 284 17.18 -20.10 -0.99
CA ALA A 284 17.78 -19.59 -2.23
C ALA A 284 18.20 -18.11 -2.14
N GLY A 285 17.88 -17.41 -1.06
CA GLY A 285 18.06 -15.96 -0.93
C GLY A 285 16.92 -15.16 -1.56
N VAL A 286 16.96 -13.84 -1.40
CA VAL A 286 16.02 -12.91 -2.05
C VAL A 286 16.82 -12.14 -3.10
N GLU A 287 16.39 -12.19 -4.36
CA GLU A 287 17.01 -11.40 -5.43
C GLU A 287 16.89 -9.91 -5.12
N TYR A 288 18.03 -9.21 -5.15
CA TYR A 288 18.07 -7.76 -4.98
C TYR A 288 17.57 -7.07 -6.26
N ASN A 289 16.35 -6.55 -6.22
CA ASN A 289 15.82 -5.73 -7.31
C ASN A 289 16.42 -4.33 -7.24
N ARG A 290 17.30 -4.00 -8.20
CA ARG A 290 17.80 -2.63 -8.39
C ARG A 290 16.64 -1.70 -8.71
N ILE A 291 16.51 -0.61 -7.97
CA ILE A 291 15.59 0.47 -8.31
C ILE A 291 16.11 1.12 -9.59
N THR A 292 15.38 0.96 -10.67
CA THR A 292 15.62 1.66 -11.94
C THR A 292 14.58 2.77 -12.03
N PRO A 293 14.96 4.03 -12.35
CA PRO A 293 13.97 5.06 -12.59
C PRO A 293 13.09 4.67 -13.77
N PRO A 294 11.78 4.99 -13.74
CA PRO A 294 10.88 4.64 -14.81
C PRO A 294 11.29 5.32 -16.12
N SER A 295 11.14 4.62 -17.23
CA SER A 295 11.43 5.16 -18.57
C SER A 295 10.57 6.38 -18.90
N TYR A 296 11.08 7.21 -19.81
CA TYR A 296 10.38 8.39 -20.30
C TYR A 296 9.01 8.04 -20.92
N GLN A 297 8.91 6.91 -21.62
CA GLN A 297 7.64 6.41 -22.16
C GLN A 297 6.59 6.18 -21.06
N ALA A 298 6.98 5.50 -19.97
CA ALA A 298 6.07 5.22 -18.87
C ALA A 298 5.57 6.50 -18.19
N GLN A 299 6.47 7.48 -17.98
CA GLN A 299 6.08 8.77 -17.41
C GLN A 299 5.09 9.52 -18.31
N GLN A 300 5.36 9.59 -19.62
CA GLN A 300 4.48 10.26 -20.58
C GLN A 300 3.10 9.59 -20.67
N ALA A 301 3.04 8.26 -20.57
CA ALA A 301 1.78 7.53 -20.51
C ALA A 301 1.00 7.90 -19.25
N VAL A 302 1.65 7.92 -18.07
CA VAL A 302 1.01 8.33 -16.81
C VAL A 302 0.43 9.74 -16.91
N ASP A 303 1.21 10.69 -17.43
CA ASP A 303 0.82 12.08 -17.54
C ASP A 303 -0.42 12.23 -18.45
N TYR A 304 -0.42 11.56 -19.61
CA TYR A 304 -1.56 11.56 -20.53
C TYR A 304 -2.81 10.91 -19.93
N LEU A 305 -2.66 9.71 -19.35
CA LEU A 305 -3.78 8.93 -18.81
C LEU A 305 -4.39 9.63 -17.59
N THR A 306 -3.56 10.22 -16.73
CA THR A 306 -4.02 10.94 -15.53
C THR A 306 -4.70 12.26 -15.85
N ALA A 307 -4.24 12.96 -16.89
CA ALA A 307 -4.90 14.17 -17.36
C ALA A 307 -6.27 13.88 -18.02
N ARG A 308 -6.42 12.72 -18.66
CA ARG A 308 -7.60 12.36 -19.45
C ARG A 308 -8.67 11.62 -18.66
N TYR A 309 -8.29 10.78 -17.71
CA TYR A 309 -9.20 9.84 -17.03
C TYR A 309 -9.16 10.01 -15.51
N SER A 310 -10.35 10.15 -14.91
CA SER A 310 -10.48 10.29 -13.46
C SER A 310 -10.37 8.94 -12.75
N THR A 311 -10.85 7.87 -13.39
CA THR A 311 -10.87 6.51 -12.83
C THR A 311 -10.46 5.45 -13.85
N GLY A 312 -10.01 4.28 -13.40
CA GLY A 312 -9.69 3.14 -14.26
C GLY A 312 -10.89 2.62 -15.08
N GLN A 313 -12.12 2.81 -14.60
CA GLN A 313 -13.33 2.47 -15.37
C GLN A 313 -13.50 3.39 -16.58
N GLU A 314 -13.32 4.70 -16.40
CA GLU A 314 -13.33 5.67 -17.50
C GLU A 314 -12.22 5.39 -18.52
N LEU A 315 -11.02 5.04 -18.05
CA LEU A 315 -9.91 4.65 -18.90
C LEU A 315 -10.26 3.44 -19.77
N THR A 316 -10.89 2.42 -19.18
CA THR A 316 -11.26 1.19 -19.90
C THR A 316 -12.32 1.47 -20.98
N LEU A 317 -13.32 2.30 -20.67
CA LEU A 317 -14.35 2.70 -21.63
C LEU A 317 -13.78 3.58 -22.75
N GLY A 318 -12.95 4.57 -22.39
CA GLY A 318 -12.30 5.46 -23.34
C GLY A 318 -11.41 4.72 -24.33
N LEU A 319 -10.62 3.75 -23.85
CA LEU A 319 -9.81 2.91 -24.71
C LEU A 319 -10.66 2.07 -25.68
N ALA A 320 -11.77 1.50 -25.21
CA ALA A 320 -12.62 0.67 -26.06
C ALA A 320 -13.10 1.42 -27.30
N VAL A 321 -13.36 2.73 -27.17
CA VAL A 321 -13.70 3.60 -28.30
C VAL A 321 -12.51 3.76 -29.25
N VAL A 322 -11.31 4.10 -28.73
CA VAL A 322 -10.09 4.24 -29.55
C VAL A 322 -9.80 2.96 -30.34
N LEU A 323 -9.91 1.79 -29.71
CA LEU A 323 -9.66 0.53 -30.39
C LEU A 323 -10.76 0.14 -31.39
N ALA A 324 -12.01 0.58 -31.17
CA ALA A 324 -13.11 0.30 -32.09
C ALA A 324 -12.94 1.07 -33.42
N ASP A 325 -12.41 2.28 -33.37
CA ASP A 325 -12.25 3.14 -34.56
C ASP A 325 -11.05 2.77 -35.44
N ILE A 326 -10.08 2.01 -34.94
CA ILE A 326 -8.98 1.45 -35.75
C ILE A 326 -9.45 0.18 -36.46
N ASP A 327 -10.39 0.27 -37.41
CA ASP A 327 -10.96 -0.88 -38.10
C ASP A 327 -10.75 -0.83 -39.63
N TRP A 328 -10.95 -1.98 -40.28
CA TRP A 328 -10.81 -2.12 -41.73
C TRP A 328 -12.05 -1.61 -42.49
N ASP A 329 -12.33 -0.31 -42.37
CA ASP A 329 -13.51 0.35 -42.93
C ASP A 329 -13.11 1.48 -43.90
N ALA A 330 -13.52 1.35 -45.17
CA ALA A 330 -13.25 2.34 -46.21
C ALA A 330 -14.00 3.66 -46.03
N THR A 331 -15.02 3.69 -45.18
CA THR A 331 -15.81 4.91 -44.89
C THR A 331 -15.32 5.67 -43.67
N ARG A 332 -14.42 5.08 -42.87
CA ARG A 332 -13.96 5.64 -41.58
C ARG A 332 -12.44 5.72 -41.46
N THR A 333 -11.74 5.94 -42.58
CA THR A 333 -10.27 6.04 -42.58
C THR A 333 -9.76 7.22 -41.73
N PRO A 334 -10.38 8.43 -41.74
CA PRO A 334 -9.91 9.53 -40.89
C PRO A 334 -10.05 9.25 -39.38
N GLU A 335 -11.10 8.55 -38.97
CA GLU A 335 -11.30 8.12 -37.58
C GLU A 335 -10.26 7.09 -37.15
N ALA A 336 -9.91 6.17 -38.05
CA ALA A 336 -8.86 5.19 -37.80
C ALA A 336 -7.48 5.87 -37.64
N GLU A 337 -7.15 6.84 -38.48
CA GLU A 337 -5.92 7.64 -38.38
C GLU A 337 -5.88 8.43 -37.07
N ALA A 338 -6.97 9.12 -36.71
CA ALA A 338 -7.07 9.84 -35.46
C ALA A 338 -6.93 8.93 -34.24
N SER A 339 -7.51 7.74 -34.29
CA SER A 339 -7.43 6.76 -33.21
C SER A 339 -6.07 6.08 -33.13
N LEU A 340 -5.35 5.91 -34.25
CA LEU A 340 -3.94 5.52 -34.24
C LEU A 340 -3.07 6.60 -33.57
N ALA A 341 -3.29 7.88 -33.87
CA ALA A 341 -2.60 8.96 -33.18
C ALA A 341 -2.92 8.98 -31.67
N ASP A 342 -4.19 8.79 -31.29
CA ASP A 342 -4.61 8.72 -29.88
C ASP A 342 -4.01 7.51 -29.15
N LEU A 343 -3.97 6.34 -29.82
CA LEU A 343 -3.32 5.14 -29.29
C LEU A 343 -1.84 5.39 -28.98
N GLY A 344 -1.11 6.12 -29.83
CA GLY A 344 0.28 6.49 -29.56
C GLY A 344 0.43 7.24 -28.23
N ARG A 345 -0.47 8.19 -27.94
CA ARG A 345 -0.45 8.98 -26.69
C ARG A 345 -0.79 8.13 -25.48
N HIS A 346 -1.75 7.21 -25.61
CA HIS A 346 -2.09 6.23 -24.58
C HIS A 346 -0.89 5.33 -24.21
N LEU A 347 -0.01 5.04 -25.15
CA LEU A 347 1.21 4.24 -24.94
C LEU A 347 2.42 5.07 -24.50
N GLY A 348 2.26 6.38 -24.28
CA GLY A 348 3.34 7.27 -23.84
C GLY A 348 4.23 7.79 -24.96
N PHE A 349 3.80 7.72 -26.22
CA PHE A 349 4.48 8.34 -27.36
C PHE A 349 3.91 9.73 -27.65
N THR A 350 4.73 10.58 -28.25
CA THR A 350 4.22 11.84 -28.84
C THR A 350 3.69 11.55 -30.24
N ALA A 351 2.44 11.94 -30.52
CA ALA A 351 1.79 11.65 -31.79
C ALA A 351 1.23 12.91 -32.47
N GLN A 352 1.42 12.98 -33.80
CA GLN A 352 0.90 14.01 -34.69
C GLN A 352 0.21 13.39 -35.91
N MET A 353 -0.60 14.18 -36.63
CA MET A 353 -1.19 13.81 -37.92
C MET A 353 -0.79 14.82 -39.00
N PRO A 354 0.46 14.76 -39.50
CA PRO A 354 1.01 15.76 -40.40
C PRO A 354 0.16 16.04 -41.64
N GLU A 355 -0.31 15.00 -42.34
CA GLU A 355 -1.11 15.17 -43.57
C GLU A 355 -2.43 15.89 -43.29
N ARG A 356 -3.10 15.56 -42.17
CA ARG A 356 -4.33 16.24 -41.77
C ARG A 356 -4.09 17.70 -41.42
N ASP A 357 -3.12 17.94 -40.55
CA ASP A 357 -2.91 19.22 -39.86
C ASP A 357 -2.12 20.24 -40.71
N PHE A 358 -1.21 19.76 -41.56
CA PHE A 358 -0.29 20.59 -42.35
C PHE A 358 -0.28 20.30 -43.86
N LYS A 359 -1.01 19.28 -44.32
CA LYS A 359 -1.03 18.85 -45.75
C LYS A 359 0.34 18.42 -46.28
N ILE A 360 1.18 17.90 -45.38
CA ILE A 360 2.51 17.36 -45.66
C ILE A 360 2.78 16.16 -44.76
N GLY A 361 3.64 15.24 -45.18
CA GLY A 361 4.11 14.13 -44.35
C GLY A 361 3.16 12.93 -44.33
N SER A 362 3.16 12.18 -43.22
CA SER A 362 2.35 10.97 -43.07
C SER A 362 0.96 11.20 -42.49
N ASP A 363 0.10 10.19 -42.63
CA ASP A 363 -1.19 10.10 -41.95
C ASP A 363 -1.01 10.22 -40.43
N VAL A 364 -0.06 9.45 -39.86
CA VAL A 364 0.28 9.50 -38.43
C VAL A 364 1.80 9.49 -38.26
N LEU A 365 2.30 10.27 -37.30
CA LEU A 365 3.71 10.29 -36.90
C LEU A 365 3.82 10.05 -35.39
N TRP A 366 4.59 9.05 -34.98
CA TRP A 366 4.92 8.83 -33.56
C TRP A 366 6.41 9.11 -33.30
N SER A 367 6.72 9.92 -32.28
CA SER A 367 8.07 10.04 -31.71
C SER A 367 8.18 9.11 -30.50
N VAL A 368 9.13 8.18 -30.56
CA VAL A 368 9.25 7.05 -29.61
C VAL A 368 10.51 7.12 -28.74
N GLY A 369 11.15 8.30 -28.71
CA GLY A 369 12.39 8.56 -27.95
C GLY A 369 13.66 8.29 -28.75
N SER A 370 14.82 8.65 -28.18
CA SER A 370 16.15 8.42 -28.79
C SER A 370 16.26 8.90 -30.25
N HIS A 371 15.65 10.04 -30.57
CA HIS A 371 15.61 10.60 -31.92
C HIS A 371 15.08 9.60 -32.98
N THR A 372 14.13 8.75 -32.57
CA THR A 372 13.48 7.73 -33.40
C THR A 372 12.02 8.09 -33.65
N TYR A 373 11.60 7.94 -34.90
CA TYR A 373 10.27 8.30 -35.38
C TYR A 373 9.66 7.16 -36.18
N TRP A 374 8.38 6.88 -35.96
CA TRP A 374 7.60 5.96 -36.76
C TRP A 374 6.66 6.74 -37.66
N VAL A 375 6.88 6.60 -38.96
CA VAL A 375 6.07 7.21 -40.01
C VAL A 375 5.03 6.16 -40.40
N ILE A 376 3.76 6.46 -40.17
CA ILE A 376 2.66 5.51 -40.32
C ILE A 376 1.73 5.98 -41.43
N GLU A 377 1.61 5.17 -42.47
CA GLU A 377 0.59 5.30 -43.52
C GLU A 377 -0.56 4.33 -43.25
N ALA A 378 -1.76 4.83 -43.03
CA ALA A 378 -2.93 4.05 -42.65
C ALA A 378 -3.84 3.78 -43.85
N LYS A 379 -3.69 2.60 -44.46
CA LYS A 379 -4.52 2.15 -45.60
C LYS A 379 -5.64 1.23 -45.14
N THR A 380 -6.35 1.64 -44.09
CA THR A 380 -7.43 0.87 -43.45
C THR A 380 -8.63 0.66 -44.36
N GLY A 381 -8.85 1.54 -45.33
CA GLY A 381 -9.88 1.40 -46.36
C GLY A 381 -9.52 0.50 -47.55
N SER A 382 -8.27 0.04 -47.65
CA SER A 382 -7.84 -0.83 -48.76
C SER A 382 -8.36 -2.26 -48.60
N LYS A 383 -8.85 -2.83 -49.70
CA LYS A 383 -9.31 -4.23 -49.80
C LYS A 383 -8.44 -5.07 -50.75
N THR A 384 -7.28 -4.55 -51.15
CA THR A 384 -6.42 -5.22 -52.13
C THR A 384 -5.62 -6.35 -51.50
N ALA A 385 -5.34 -7.40 -52.28
CA ALA A 385 -4.54 -8.54 -51.83
C ALA A 385 -3.04 -8.21 -51.67
N ALA A 386 -2.57 -7.16 -52.32
CA ALA A 386 -1.21 -6.65 -52.23
C ALA A 386 -1.22 -5.12 -52.07
N ILE A 387 -0.19 -4.60 -51.40
CA ILE A 387 0.07 -3.17 -51.24
C ILE A 387 0.56 -2.64 -52.59
N GLY A 388 -0.16 -1.68 -53.15
CA GLY A 388 0.12 -1.13 -54.48
C GLY A 388 1.33 -0.20 -54.50
N LYS A 389 1.85 0.08 -55.71
CA LYS A 389 2.93 1.04 -55.93
C LYS A 389 2.59 2.43 -55.39
N HIS A 390 1.32 2.85 -55.50
CA HIS A 390 0.86 4.14 -55.01
C HIS A 390 1.09 4.30 -53.49
N ASP A 391 0.61 3.36 -52.69
CA ASP A 391 0.73 3.41 -51.23
C ASP A 391 2.19 3.30 -50.76
N ILE A 392 2.99 2.49 -51.46
CA ILE A 392 4.43 2.39 -51.19
C ILE A 392 5.16 3.69 -51.49
N ASN A 393 4.80 4.37 -52.57
CA ASN A 393 5.37 5.68 -52.90
C ASN A 393 4.97 6.74 -51.88
N GLN A 394 3.73 6.70 -51.35
CA GLN A 394 3.32 7.57 -50.24
C GLN A 394 4.19 7.32 -49.01
N LEU A 395 4.34 6.07 -48.58
CA LEU A 395 5.19 5.71 -47.44
C LEU A 395 6.65 6.17 -47.62
N ALA A 396 7.21 5.98 -48.82
CA ALA A 396 8.56 6.45 -49.14
C ALA A 396 8.66 7.98 -49.08
N GLY A 397 7.67 8.69 -49.62
CA GLY A 397 7.56 10.14 -49.55
C GLY A 397 7.54 10.65 -48.10
N SER A 398 6.66 10.10 -47.27
CA SER A 398 6.53 10.47 -45.85
C SER A 398 7.81 10.16 -45.06
N THR A 399 8.52 9.08 -45.41
CA THR A 399 9.81 8.75 -44.81
C THR A 399 10.88 9.79 -45.17
N ASN A 400 10.93 10.22 -46.42
CA ASN A 400 11.89 11.24 -46.87
C ASN A 400 11.58 12.61 -46.25
N TRP A 401 10.30 12.97 -46.18
CA TRP A 401 9.83 14.15 -45.48
C TRP A 401 10.29 14.16 -44.03
N CYS A 402 10.05 13.06 -43.28
CA CYS A 402 10.45 12.96 -41.88
C CYS A 402 11.98 13.13 -41.70
N ARG A 403 12.81 12.51 -42.56
CA ARG A 403 14.27 12.73 -42.51
C ARG A 403 14.69 14.16 -42.85
N THR A 404 13.92 14.86 -43.68
CA THR A 404 14.21 16.25 -44.06
C THR A 404 13.91 17.19 -42.90
N GLU A 405 12.78 17.00 -42.23
CA GLU A 405 12.35 17.85 -41.10
C GLU A 405 13.12 17.57 -39.81
N TYR A 406 13.41 16.29 -39.53
CA TYR A 406 14.01 15.87 -38.26
C TYR A 406 15.51 15.57 -38.32
N GLY A 407 16.13 15.65 -39.50
CA GLY A 407 17.57 15.42 -39.67
C GLY A 407 17.93 14.03 -40.21
N THR A 408 19.12 13.93 -40.82
CA THR A 408 19.61 12.67 -41.43
C THR A 408 20.04 11.62 -40.40
N ASP A 409 20.33 12.04 -39.17
CA ASP A 409 20.65 11.20 -38.02
C ASP A 409 19.39 10.64 -37.32
N ALA A 410 18.20 11.12 -37.68
CA ALA A 410 16.94 10.58 -37.18
C ALA A 410 16.74 9.13 -37.64
N THR A 411 16.42 8.26 -36.68
CA THR A 411 16.05 6.88 -36.99
C THR A 411 14.57 6.84 -37.39
N VAL A 412 14.30 6.69 -38.68
CA VAL A 412 12.92 6.66 -39.21
C VAL A 412 12.52 5.23 -39.55
N VAL A 413 11.46 4.73 -38.91
CA VAL A 413 10.85 3.42 -39.19
C VAL A 413 9.58 3.63 -40.03
N PRO A 414 9.57 3.19 -41.30
CA PRO A 414 8.38 3.24 -42.14
C PRO A 414 7.43 2.11 -41.79
N ILE A 415 6.18 2.45 -41.45
CA ILE A 415 5.12 1.51 -41.11
C ILE A 415 3.91 1.77 -42.04
N ILE A 416 3.36 0.70 -42.61
CA ILE A 416 2.09 0.76 -43.33
C ILE A 416 1.06 -0.14 -42.66
N VAL A 417 -0.13 0.39 -42.42
CA VAL A 417 -1.28 -0.37 -41.90
C VAL A 417 -2.12 -0.80 -43.10
N HIS A 418 -2.08 -2.08 -43.44
CA HIS A 418 -2.74 -2.61 -44.63
C HIS A 418 -3.10 -4.08 -44.40
N GLN A 419 -4.24 -4.55 -44.93
CA GLN A 419 -4.72 -5.92 -44.69
C GLN A 419 -3.71 -7.01 -45.07
N SER A 420 -2.93 -6.76 -46.12
CA SER A 420 -1.83 -7.61 -46.61
C SER A 420 -0.45 -7.06 -46.26
N HIS A 421 0.53 -7.95 -46.17
CA HIS A 421 1.97 -7.63 -46.05
C HIS A 421 2.76 -7.86 -47.34
N ILE A 422 2.08 -8.30 -48.39
CA ILE A 422 2.65 -8.52 -49.71
C ILE A 422 2.66 -7.17 -50.42
N ILE A 423 3.82 -6.77 -50.91
CA ILE A 423 4.03 -5.56 -51.68
C ILE A 423 4.10 -5.97 -53.15
N SER A 424 3.31 -5.29 -53.99
CA SER A 424 3.30 -5.58 -55.41
C SER A 424 4.69 -5.38 -56.01
N ARG A 425 5.01 -6.17 -57.03
CA ARG A 425 6.29 -6.10 -57.75
C ARG A 425 6.70 -4.67 -58.14
N GLU A 426 5.74 -3.84 -58.51
CA GLU A 426 5.96 -2.46 -58.98
C GLU A 426 6.32 -1.48 -57.85
N GLY A 427 6.05 -1.83 -56.59
CA GLY A 427 6.40 -1.04 -55.42
C GLY A 427 7.87 -1.21 -55.02
N THR A 428 8.52 -0.11 -54.64
CA THR A 428 9.87 -0.13 -54.06
C THR A 428 9.80 0.40 -52.63
N PRO A 429 9.67 -0.48 -51.61
CA PRO A 429 9.53 -0.02 -50.23
C PRO A 429 10.79 0.66 -49.72
N PRO A 430 10.65 1.66 -48.82
CA PRO A 430 11.80 2.18 -48.10
C PRO A 430 12.47 1.07 -47.27
N PRO A 431 13.77 1.19 -46.96
CA PRO A 431 14.49 0.20 -46.16
C PRO A 431 13.77 -0.10 -44.84
N SER A 432 13.71 -1.37 -44.48
CA SER A 432 13.06 -1.87 -43.27
C SER A 432 11.56 -1.58 -43.14
N ALA A 433 10.86 -1.27 -44.24
CA ALA A 433 9.41 -1.08 -44.23
C ALA A 433 8.68 -2.21 -43.49
N ARG A 434 7.86 -1.81 -42.52
CA ARG A 434 7.09 -2.67 -41.64
C ARG A 434 5.61 -2.59 -42.01
N VAL A 435 4.90 -3.68 -41.79
CA VAL A 435 3.46 -3.79 -42.04
C VAL A 435 2.75 -4.19 -40.76
N ILE A 436 1.68 -3.47 -40.43
CA ILE A 436 0.65 -3.92 -39.48
C ILE A 436 -0.51 -4.48 -40.29
N ASN A 437 -0.54 -5.80 -40.45
CA ASN A 437 -1.60 -6.51 -41.17
C ASN A 437 -2.76 -6.95 -40.24
N VAL A 438 -3.77 -7.62 -40.78
CA VAL A 438 -4.96 -8.06 -40.01
C VAL A 438 -4.57 -8.82 -38.73
N GLN A 439 -3.63 -9.77 -38.84
CA GLN A 439 -3.19 -10.58 -37.71
C GLN A 439 -2.44 -9.74 -36.67
N LYS A 440 -1.55 -8.85 -37.13
CA LYS A 440 -0.74 -8.00 -36.27
C LYS A 440 -1.59 -6.93 -35.56
N LEU A 441 -2.55 -6.32 -36.26
CA LEU A 441 -3.50 -5.38 -35.66
C LEU A 441 -4.38 -6.06 -34.61
N LYS A 442 -4.87 -7.28 -34.88
CA LYS A 442 -5.62 -8.07 -33.89
C LYS A 442 -4.78 -8.34 -32.63
N GLY A 443 -3.53 -8.73 -32.81
CA GLY A 443 -2.59 -8.93 -31.69
C GLY A 443 -2.33 -7.65 -30.90
N LEU A 444 -2.12 -6.53 -31.60
CA LEU A 444 -1.92 -5.22 -30.97
C LEU A 444 -3.13 -4.81 -30.14
N LYS A 445 -4.35 -4.88 -30.71
CA LYS A 445 -5.58 -4.54 -29.97
C LYS A 445 -5.74 -5.39 -28.71
N ALA A 446 -5.45 -6.69 -28.80
CA ALA A 446 -5.53 -7.59 -27.65
C ALA A 446 -4.50 -7.22 -26.55
N ALA A 447 -3.26 -6.94 -26.94
CA ALA A 447 -2.20 -6.54 -26.01
C ALA A 447 -2.50 -5.20 -25.34
N VAL A 448 -2.95 -4.20 -26.10
CA VAL A 448 -3.34 -2.89 -25.57
C VAL A 448 -4.52 -3.01 -24.61
N TYR A 449 -5.52 -3.84 -24.94
CA TYR A 449 -6.65 -4.07 -24.06
C TYR A 449 -6.22 -4.72 -22.72
N GLN A 450 -5.34 -5.71 -22.75
CA GLN A 450 -4.80 -6.35 -21.55
C GLN A 450 -3.95 -5.39 -20.72
N PHE A 451 -3.07 -4.62 -21.37
CA PHE A 451 -2.28 -3.57 -20.75
C PHE A 451 -3.15 -2.58 -19.99
N MET A 452 -4.15 -2.00 -20.66
CA MET A 452 -5.01 -1.00 -20.06
C MET A 452 -5.86 -1.54 -18.93
N ARG A 453 -6.37 -2.77 -19.05
CA ARG A 453 -7.08 -3.43 -17.95
C ARG A 453 -6.18 -3.64 -16.73
N ALA A 454 -4.91 -4.01 -16.95
CA ALA A 454 -3.95 -4.22 -15.86
C ALA A 454 -3.60 -2.92 -15.13
N VAL A 455 -3.45 -1.79 -15.85
CA VAL A 455 -3.17 -0.49 -15.21
C VAL A 455 -4.42 0.23 -14.70
N ALA A 456 -5.62 -0.09 -15.22
CA ALA A 456 -6.89 0.41 -14.68
C ALA A 456 -7.20 -0.14 -13.28
N ASP A 457 -6.77 -1.38 -13.01
CA ASP A 457 -7.06 -2.05 -11.74
C ASP A 457 -6.38 -1.33 -10.56
N GLY A 458 -7.20 -0.78 -9.66
CA GLY A 458 -6.73 0.01 -8.52
C GLY A 458 -6.06 1.34 -8.93
N ASP A 459 -6.41 1.90 -10.09
CA ASP A 459 -5.87 3.16 -10.62
C ASP A 459 -4.33 3.17 -10.74
N ARG A 460 -3.73 2.00 -10.98
CA ARG A 460 -2.28 1.82 -11.14
C ARG A 460 -1.68 2.60 -12.31
N TYR A 461 -2.49 3.04 -13.26
CA TYR A 461 -2.10 3.94 -14.36
C TYR A 461 -1.54 5.29 -13.89
N ARG A 462 -1.70 5.63 -12.60
CA ARG A 462 -1.10 6.82 -11.96
C ARG A 462 0.33 6.59 -11.46
N THR A 463 0.84 5.35 -11.55
CA THR A 463 2.15 4.96 -11.02
C THR A 463 3.10 4.57 -12.17
N PRO A 464 4.15 5.37 -12.47
CA PRO A 464 5.05 5.11 -13.59
C PRO A 464 5.70 3.71 -13.59
N ALA A 465 6.08 3.19 -12.42
CA ALA A 465 6.70 1.87 -12.31
C ALA A 465 5.73 0.72 -12.68
N GLU A 466 4.45 0.83 -12.31
CA GLU A 466 3.45 -0.16 -12.70
C GLU A 466 3.15 -0.06 -14.21
N VAL A 467 3.06 1.15 -14.75
CA VAL A 467 2.88 1.37 -16.19
C VAL A 467 4.05 0.80 -16.99
N GLU A 468 5.30 1.05 -16.57
CA GLU A 468 6.50 0.51 -17.24
C GLU A 468 6.53 -1.02 -17.26
N LYS A 469 6.20 -1.63 -16.12
CA LYS A 469 6.10 -3.08 -15.99
C LYS A 469 5.11 -3.65 -17.00
N GLN A 470 3.91 -3.06 -17.09
CA GLN A 470 2.87 -3.55 -18.01
C GLN A 470 3.20 -3.25 -19.48
N LEU A 471 3.82 -2.11 -19.80
CA LEU A 471 4.32 -1.82 -21.15
C LEU A 471 5.32 -2.88 -21.61
N THR A 472 6.20 -3.33 -20.71
CA THR A 472 7.19 -4.37 -21.02
C THR A 472 6.54 -5.75 -21.15
N GLU A 473 5.68 -6.12 -20.20
CA GLU A 473 4.95 -7.40 -20.19
C GLU A 473 4.17 -7.62 -21.49
N PHE A 474 3.44 -6.60 -21.94
CA PHE A 474 2.60 -6.68 -23.14
C PHE A 474 3.33 -6.28 -24.43
N LYS A 475 4.66 -6.11 -24.38
CA LYS A 475 5.51 -5.76 -25.54
C LYS A 475 5.09 -4.45 -26.24
N LEU A 476 4.63 -3.47 -25.47
CA LEU A 476 4.21 -2.14 -25.95
C LEU A 476 5.30 -1.08 -25.80
N ASN A 477 6.48 -1.45 -25.30
CA ASN A 477 7.68 -0.61 -25.38
C ASN A 477 8.21 -0.54 -26.84
N THR A 478 9.08 0.42 -27.13
CA THR A 478 9.56 0.72 -28.50
C THR A 478 10.06 -0.52 -29.26
N THR A 479 10.91 -1.34 -28.64
CA THR A 479 11.47 -2.55 -29.28
C THR A 479 10.42 -3.65 -29.40
N GLY A 480 9.73 -3.96 -28.31
CA GLY A 480 8.73 -5.02 -28.26
C GLY A 480 7.59 -4.80 -29.24
N PHE A 481 7.18 -3.55 -29.45
CA PHE A 481 6.07 -3.23 -30.35
C PHE A 481 6.42 -3.59 -31.80
N ILE A 482 7.61 -3.19 -32.27
CA ILE A 482 8.06 -3.48 -33.63
C ILE A 482 8.17 -4.99 -33.85
N GLU A 483 8.72 -5.72 -32.89
CA GLU A 483 8.89 -7.17 -32.99
C GLU A 483 7.55 -7.93 -32.96
N ALA A 484 6.64 -7.55 -32.05
CA ALA A 484 5.40 -8.27 -31.81
C ALA A 484 4.30 -7.89 -32.81
N PHE A 485 4.13 -6.59 -33.08
CA PHE A 485 2.94 -6.03 -33.74
C PHE A 485 3.22 -5.47 -35.14
N THR A 486 4.44 -5.67 -35.66
CA THR A 486 4.73 -5.45 -37.07
C THR A 486 5.40 -6.67 -37.69
N GLN A 487 5.57 -6.66 -39.01
CA GLN A 487 6.42 -7.59 -39.74
C GLN A 487 7.02 -6.91 -40.97
N LEU A 488 8.07 -7.48 -41.56
CA LEU A 488 8.63 -6.95 -42.81
C LEU A 488 7.60 -7.02 -43.96
N GLY A 489 7.56 -5.97 -44.78
CA GLY A 489 6.90 -6.04 -46.07
C GLY A 489 7.61 -7.04 -46.99
N TYR A 490 6.85 -7.94 -47.60
CA TYR A 490 7.37 -8.94 -48.53
C TYR A 490 7.10 -8.48 -49.97
N ARG A 491 8.15 -8.14 -50.72
CA ARG A 491 8.00 -7.80 -52.14
C ARG A 491 7.97 -9.09 -52.96
N GLU A 492 6.98 -9.20 -53.85
CA GLU A 492 6.87 -10.34 -54.76
C GLU A 492 8.16 -10.55 -55.57
N PRO A 493 8.64 -11.81 -55.71
CA PRO A 493 9.84 -12.10 -56.47
C PRO A 493 9.62 -11.91 -57.97
N LEU A 494 10.72 -11.77 -58.71
CA LEU A 494 10.70 -11.83 -60.17
C LEU A 494 10.26 -13.26 -60.58
N SER A 495 9.14 -13.39 -61.30
CA SER A 495 8.83 -14.65 -61.98
C SER A 495 9.96 -14.98 -62.97
N PRO A 496 10.42 -16.25 -63.02
CA PRO A 496 11.52 -16.67 -63.88
C PRO A 496 11.25 -16.47 -65.38
#